data_AF-A0A944JW98-F1
#
_entry.id   AF-A0A944JW98-F1
#
_cell.length_a   1.000
_cell.length_b   1.000
_cell.length_c   1.000
_cell.angle_alpha   90.00
_cell.angle_beta   90.00
_cell.angle_gamma   90.00
#
_symmetry.space_group_name_H-M   'P 1'
#
loop_
_entity.id
_entity.type
_entity.pdbx_description
1 polymer ?
#
loop_
_entity_poly.entity_id
_entity_poly.type
_entity_poly.pdbx_seq_one_letter_code
_entity_poly.pdbx_strand_id
1 'polypeptide(L)' 'MVDAAVRDGGRRVSVHLGDQADKILVVALSHQAGSLPEGNVFAELQALATVESCGDDLADDGRRVWAVLNTAPRRRKPAA' A
#
# COMPACT_ATOMS: atom_id res chain seq x y z
N MET A 1 1.23 -5.50 1.12
CA MET A 1 1.29 -4.74 -0.15
C MET A 1 1.96 -5.51 -1.28
N VAL A 2 3.27 -5.80 -1.21
CA VAL A 2 3.97 -6.56 -2.27
C VAL A 2 3.32 -7.92 -2.50
N ASP A 3 2.98 -8.63 -1.43
CA ASP A 3 2.26 -9.91 -1.51
C ASP A 3 0.90 -9.80 -2.22
N ALA A 4 0.16 -8.70 -2.00
CA ALA A 4 -1.09 -8.43 -2.72
C ALA A 4 -0.86 -8.18 -4.23
N ALA A 5 0.23 -7.49 -4.59
CA ALA A 5 0.61 -7.30 -5.99
C ALA A 5 1.08 -8.61 -6.65
N VAL A 6 1.72 -9.52 -5.90
CA VAL A 6 2.10 -10.86 -6.41
C VAL A 6 0.85 -11.72 -6.68
N ARG A 7 -0.17 -11.65 -5.82
CA ARG A 7 -1.42 -12.41 -6.01
C ARG A 7 -2.20 -12.03 -7.27
N ASP A 8 -1.92 -10.87 -7.86
CA ASP A 8 -2.50 -10.50 -9.16
C ASP A 8 -2.05 -11.40 -10.32
N GLY A 9 -1.00 -12.21 -10.13
CA GLY A 9 -0.60 -13.24 -11.09
C GLY A 9 0.29 -12.74 -12.22
N GLY A 10 0.79 -11.51 -12.14
CA GLY A 10 1.81 -10.96 -13.05
C GLY A 10 3.19 -11.62 -12.87
N ARG A 11 4.08 -11.43 -13.86
CA ARG A 11 5.48 -11.90 -13.80
C ARG A 11 6.46 -10.89 -13.19
N ARG A 12 5.98 -9.68 -12.91
CA ARG A 12 6.79 -8.55 -12.46
C ARG A 12 6.03 -7.80 -11.40
N VAL A 13 6.75 -7.36 -10.36
CA VAL A 13 6.25 -6.37 -9.41
C VAL A 13 7.28 -5.25 -9.35
N SER A 14 6.85 -4.00 -9.29
CA SER A 14 7.71 -2.87 -8.95
C SER A 14 7.28 -2.25 -7.63
N VAL A 15 8.26 -1.84 -6.83
CA VAL A 15 8.06 -1.08 -5.59
C VAL A 15 8.65 0.30 -5.79
N HIS A 16 7.83 1.32 -5.60
CA HIS A 16 8.23 2.72 -5.68
C HIS A 16 8.16 3.34 -4.28
N LEU A 17 9.19 4.11 -3.96
CA LEU A 17 9.32 4.82 -2.70
C LEU A 17 9.48 6.30 -3.01
N GLY A 18 8.80 7.14 -2.24
CA GLY A 18 9.02 8.58 -2.21
C GLY A 18 8.87 9.09 -0.79
N ASP A 19 9.54 10.18 -0.46
CA ASP A 19 9.44 10.84 0.83
C ASP A 19 9.18 12.34 0.66
N GLN A 20 8.37 12.89 1.56
CA GLN A 20 8.10 14.31 1.63
C GLN A 20 7.49 14.67 2.99
N ALA A 21 7.99 15.72 3.63
CA ALA A 21 7.38 16.31 4.83
C ALA A 21 6.99 15.30 5.91
N ASP A 22 7.97 14.53 6.39
CA ASP A 22 7.79 13.47 7.41
C ASP A 22 6.84 12.34 7.01
N LYS A 23 6.68 12.12 5.70
CA LYS A 23 5.89 11.04 5.14
C LYS A 23 6.69 10.22 4.15
N ILE A 24 6.34 8.95 4.07
CA ILE A 24 6.85 8.00 3.08
C ILE A 24 5.66 7.48 2.30
N LEU A 25 5.69 7.61 0.98
CA LEU A 25 4.79 6.92 0.06
C LEU A 25 5.45 5.59 -0.35
N VAL A 26 4.75 4.49 -0.12
CA VAL A 26 5.08 3.18 -0.68
C VAL A 26 4.03 2.82 -1.71
N VAL A 27 4.45 2.39 -2.89
CA VAL A 27 3.55 1.87 -3.94
C VAL A 27 4.06 0.53 -4.41
N ALA A 28 3.18 -0.47 -4.46
CA ALA A 28 3.43 -1.76 -5.11
C ALA A 28 2.55 -1.86 -6.36
N LEU A 29 3.18 -2.06 -7.52
CA LEU A 29 2.51 -2.21 -8.82
C LEU A 29 2.69 -3.64 -9.33
N SER A 30 1.58 -4.30 -9.70
CA SER A 30 1.56 -5.72 -10.10
C SER A 30 1.89 -6.02 -11.55
N HIS A 31 2.02 -4.99 -12.41
CA HIS A 31 2.23 -5.15 -13.86
C HIS A 31 1.21 -6.10 -14.54
N GLN A 32 0.00 -6.21 -13.97
CA GLN A 32 -1.07 -7.07 -14.45
C GLN A 32 -2.36 -6.27 -14.66
N ALA A 33 -2.79 -6.17 -15.92
CA ALA A 33 -4.03 -5.51 -16.28
C ALA A 33 -5.26 -6.28 -15.76
N GLY A 34 -6.29 -5.55 -15.33
CA GLY A 34 -7.61 -6.11 -15.00
C GLY A 34 -7.70 -6.92 -13.71
N SER A 35 -6.67 -6.88 -12.84
CA SER A 35 -6.73 -7.60 -11.57
C SER A 35 -7.57 -6.85 -10.53
N LEU A 36 -8.54 -7.54 -9.93
CA LEU A 36 -9.35 -7.02 -8.83
C LEU A 36 -8.60 -7.15 -7.49
N PRO A 37 -8.74 -6.16 -6.57
CA PRO A 37 -8.13 -6.26 -5.25
C PRO A 37 -8.71 -7.46 -4.49
N GLU A 38 -7.86 -8.43 -4.17
CA GLU A 38 -8.19 -9.57 -3.32
C GLU A 38 -7.41 -9.53 -2.00
N GLY A 39 -8.03 -10.07 -0.96
CA GLY A 39 -7.41 -10.26 0.34
C GLY A 39 -7.64 -9.13 1.35
N ASN A 40 -6.82 -9.13 2.39
CA ASN A 40 -6.97 -8.34 3.61
C ASN A 40 -5.99 -7.16 3.69
N VAL A 41 -5.35 -6.78 2.57
CA VAL A 41 -4.23 -5.81 2.56
C VAL A 41 -4.59 -4.48 3.21
N PHE A 42 -5.80 -3.95 3.02
CA PHE A 42 -6.22 -2.70 3.64
C PHE A 42 -6.50 -2.84 5.14
N ALA A 43 -6.99 -3.99 5.58
CA ALA A 43 -7.16 -4.25 7.01
C ALA A 43 -5.79 -4.36 7.71
N GLU A 44 -4.82 -5.02 7.07
CA GLU A 44 -3.45 -5.11 7.56
C GLU A 44 -2.76 -3.74 7.61
N LEU A 45 -2.93 -2.91 6.57
CA LEU A 45 -2.40 -1.55 6.54
C LEU A 45 -3.02 -0.66 7.63
N GLN A 46 -4.34 -0.74 7.82
CA GLN A 46 -5.04 0.03 8.87
C GLN A 46 -4.64 -0.38 10.30
N ALA A 47 -4.10 -1.59 10.50
CA ALA A 47 -3.58 -2.02 11.79
C ALA A 47 -2.24 -1.34 12.16
N LEU A 48 -1.54 -0.74 11.19
CA LEU A 48 -0.25 -0.10 11.40
C LEU A 48 -0.42 1.34 11.92
N ALA A 49 0.19 1.65 13.07
CA ALA A 49 0.10 2.97 13.70
C ALA A 49 0.79 4.11 12.90
N THR A 50 1.57 3.76 11.88
CA THR A 50 2.27 4.70 11.01
C THR A 50 1.46 5.07 9.77
N VAL A 51 0.52 4.22 9.33
CA VAL A 51 -0.26 4.47 8.10
C VAL A 51 -1.22 5.64 8.33
N GLU A 52 -1.08 6.68 7.51
CA GLU A 52 -1.96 7.84 7.47
C GLU A 52 -3.13 7.60 6.52
N SER A 53 -2.84 7.04 5.35
CA SER A 53 -3.81 6.70 4.32
C SER A 53 -3.30 5.55 3.46
N CYS A 54 -4.22 4.82 2.86
CA CYS A 54 -3.90 3.76 1.91
C CYS A 54 -5.03 3.60 0.91
N GLY A 55 -4.74 2.99 -0.23
CA GLY A 55 -5.72 2.67 -1.24
C GLY A 55 -5.14 1.87 -2.38
N ASP A 56 -5.97 1.64 -3.39
CA ASP A 56 -5.56 1.14 -4.69
C ASP A 56 -6.10 2.00 -5.81
N ASP A 57 -5.47 1.90 -6.96
CA ASP A 57 -5.96 2.43 -8.21
C ASP A 57 -5.54 1.52 -9.37
N LEU A 58 -6.32 1.57 -10.45
CA LEU A 58 -6.03 0.87 -11.69
C LEU A 58 -5.28 1.81 -12.64
N ALA A 59 -4.13 1.36 -13.11
CA ALA A 59 -3.37 1.99 -14.19
C ALA A 59 -3.33 1.06 -15.41
N ASP A 60 -2.93 1.60 -16.56
CA ASP A 60 -2.81 0.83 -17.81
C ASP A 60 -1.81 -0.32 -17.70
N ASP A 61 -0.79 -0.17 -16.86
CA ASP A 61 0.21 -1.19 -16.59
C ASP A 61 -0.20 -2.15 -15.47
N GLY A 62 -1.27 -1.88 -14.73
CA GLY A 62 -1.83 -2.79 -13.74
C GLY A 62 -2.31 -2.10 -12.48
N ARG A 63 -2.65 -2.89 -11.45
CA ARG A 63 -3.11 -2.35 -10.18
C ARG A 63 -1.96 -1.84 -9.33
N ARG A 64 -2.13 -0.65 -8.75
CA ARG A 64 -1.25 -0.09 -7.73
C ARG A 64 -1.94 -0.20 -6.38
N VAL A 65 -1.25 -0.76 -5.39
CA VAL A 65 -1.61 -0.63 -3.98
C VAL A 65 -0.62 0.34 -3.35
N TRP A 66 -1.13 1.36 -2.67
CA TRP A 66 -0.31 2.41 -2.08
C TRP A 66 -0.65 2.64 -0.61
N ALA A 67 0.34 3.13 0.13
CA ALA A 67 0.19 3.57 1.51
C ALA A 67 1.09 4.78 1.78
N VAL A 68 0.54 5.78 2.46
CA VAL A 68 1.30 6.90 3.02
C VAL A 68 1.52 6.61 4.50
N LEU A 69 2.79 6.63 4.91
CA LEU A 69 3.23 6.38 6.27
C LEU A 69 3.82 7.64 6.86
N ASN A 70 3.51 7.94 8.11
CA ASN A 70 4.25 8.92 8.90
C ASN A 70 5.62 8.32 9.26
N THR A 71 6.69 9.11 9.14
CA THR A 71 8.04 8.73 9.58
C THR A 71 8.14 8.60 11.10
N ALA A 72 7.23 9.25 11.84
CA ALA A 72 7.02 9.07 13.27
C ALA A 72 5.67 8.37 13.55
N PRO A 73 5.63 7.25 14.30
CA PRO A 73 4.38 6.58 14.64
C PRO A 73 3.43 7.50 15.42
N ARG A 74 2.14 7.47 15.08
CA ARG A 74 1.13 8.21 15.85
C ARG A 74 1.05 7.59 17.25
N ARG A 75 1.23 8.38 18.31
CA ARG A 75 1.01 7.90 19.69
C ARG A 75 -0.42 7.34 19.79
N ARG A 76 -0.55 6.04 20.03
CA ARG A 76 -1.84 5.43 20.35
C ARG A 76 -2.40 6.11 21.59
N LYS A 77 -3.62 6.66 21.50
CA LYS A 77 -4.35 7.15 22.67
C LYS A 77 -4.66 5.93 23.55
N PRO A 78 -4.38 5.95 24.86
CA PRO A 78 -4.81 4.88 25.76
C PRO A 78 -6.32 4.71 25.66
N ALA A 79 -6.80 3.46 25.67
CA ALA A 79 -8.23 3.20 25.82
C ALA A 79 -8.68 3.77 27.17
N ALA A 80 -9.78 4.53 27.15
CA ALA A 80 -10.43 5.05 28.35
C ALA A 80 -11.20 3.94 29.07
#